data_AF-A0A9E5MRT8-F1
#
_entry.id   AF-A0A9E5MRT8-F1
#
_cell.length_a   1.000
_cell.length_b   1.000
_cell.length_c   1.000
_cell.angle_alpha   90.00
_cell.angle_beta   90.00
_cell.angle_gamma   90.00
#
_symmetry.space_group_name_H-M   'P 1'
#
loop_
_entity.id
_entity.type
_entity.pdbx_description
1 polymer ?
#
loop_
_entity_poly.entity_id
_entity_poly.type
_entity_poly.pdbx_seq_one_letter_code
_entity_poly.pdbx_strand_id
1 'polypeptide(L)'
;DRIRAIFRGAFLGELDDYVIVTEPAAGAMTVQATLIDFRNAVHQDTMSVRAELRPMAAPGKILFLMELRDSQSGKVLGRAADSAKTPSIADEEGETTDWTSVEEAAAHWASLFRQFLDENFGK
;
A
#
# COMPACT_ATOMS: atom_id res chain seq x y z
N ASP A 1 7.41 0.34 -14.16
CA ASP A 1 6.27 1.27 -14.30
C ASP A 1 4.88 0.63 -14.26
N ARG A 2 4.63 -0.53 -14.88
CA ARG A 2 3.30 -1.17 -14.90
C ARG A 2 2.71 -1.47 -13.51
N ILE A 3 3.48 -2.07 -12.59
CA ILE A 3 3.01 -2.36 -11.21
C ILE A 3 2.51 -1.07 -10.54
N ARG A 4 3.29 0.02 -10.59
CA ARG A 4 2.89 1.32 -10.02
C ARG A 4 1.60 1.85 -10.65
N ALA A 5 1.41 1.68 -11.95
CA ALA A 5 0.19 2.10 -12.64
C ALA A 5 -1.04 1.29 -12.18
N ILE A 6 -0.90 -0.03 -12.02
CA ILE A 6 -1.97 -0.91 -11.52
C ILE A 6 -2.39 -0.49 -10.11
N PHE A 7 -1.43 -0.36 -9.19
CA PHE A 7 -1.71 0.12 -7.84
C PHE A 7 -2.32 1.52 -7.85
N ARG A 8 -1.75 2.47 -8.59
CA ARG A 8 -2.31 3.82 -8.67
C ARG A 8 -3.76 3.81 -9.19
N GLY A 9 -4.06 3.02 -10.22
CA GLY A 9 -5.41 2.90 -10.77
C GLY A 9 -6.41 2.37 -9.75
N ALA A 10 -6.07 1.26 -9.08
CA ALA A 10 -6.91 0.66 -8.05
C ALA A 10 -7.21 1.65 -6.91
N PHE A 11 -6.18 2.33 -6.39
CA PHE A 11 -6.33 3.30 -5.30
C PHE A 11 -7.17 4.51 -5.70
N LEU A 12 -6.99 5.02 -6.92
CA LEU A 12 -7.80 6.15 -7.40
C LEU A 12 -9.26 5.76 -7.60
N GLY A 13 -9.54 4.51 -8.00
CA GLY A 13 -10.92 4.01 -8.16
C GLY A 13 -11.70 3.94 -6.84
N GLU A 14 -11.02 3.78 -5.71
CA GLU A 14 -11.66 3.77 -4.38
C GLU A 14 -11.96 5.19 -3.86
N LEU A 15 -11.47 6.22 -4.54
CA LEU A 15 -11.61 7.63 -4.14
C LEU A 15 -12.80 8.33 -4.81
N ASP A 16 -13.76 7.61 -5.39
CA ASP A 16 -14.88 8.20 -6.15
C ASP A 16 -15.72 9.22 -5.35
N ASP A 17 -15.79 9.11 -4.02
CA ASP A 17 -16.47 10.08 -3.13
C ASP A 17 -15.54 11.19 -2.58
N TYR A 18 -14.27 11.17 -2.98
CA TYR A 18 -13.24 12.09 -2.51
C TYR A 18 -12.77 13.01 -3.64
N VAL A 19 -12.37 14.23 -3.27
CA VAL A 19 -11.78 15.18 -4.21
C VAL A 19 -10.27 15.19 -4.02
N ILE A 20 -9.54 14.90 -5.10
CA ILE A 20 -8.08 15.02 -5.10
C ILE A 20 -7.70 16.47 -5.30
N VAL A 21 -7.05 17.05 -4.31
CA VAL A 21 -6.53 18.42 -4.34
C VAL A 21 -5.01 18.42 -4.49
N THR A 22 -4.47 19.46 -5.11
CA THR A 22 -3.02 19.62 -5.30
C THR A 22 -2.38 20.55 -4.27
N GLU A 23 -3.18 21.27 -3.49
CA GLU A 23 -2.74 22.19 -2.45
C GLU A 23 -3.30 21.80 -1.07
N PRO A 24 -2.55 22.02 0.02
CA PRO A 24 -3.07 21.84 1.38
C PRO A 24 -4.32 22.68 1.66
N ALA A 25 -5.31 22.09 2.30
CA ALA A 25 -6.57 22.75 2.62
C ALA A 25 -7.21 22.19 3.90
N ALA A 26 -8.10 22.98 4.51
CA ALA A 26 -8.90 22.51 5.64
C ALA A 26 -9.76 21.32 5.19
N GLY A 27 -9.69 20.20 5.92
CA GLY A 27 -10.38 18.96 5.56
C GLY A 27 -9.70 18.13 4.48
N ALA A 28 -8.54 18.55 3.96
CA ALA A 28 -7.71 17.75 3.06
C ALA A 28 -6.63 16.99 3.84
N MET A 29 -6.33 15.77 3.40
CA MET A 29 -5.24 14.96 3.92
C MET A 29 -4.28 14.55 2.81
N THR A 30 -3.02 14.36 3.18
CA THR A 30 -2.01 13.74 2.32
C THR A 30 -2.01 12.25 2.56
N VAL A 31 -2.18 11.48 1.48
CA VAL A 31 -2.07 10.03 1.47
C VAL A 31 -0.73 9.65 0.84
N GLN A 32 0.11 8.93 1.58
CA GLN A 32 1.33 8.35 1.05
C GLN A 32 1.28 6.83 1.13
N ALA A 33 1.32 6.18 -0.03
CA ALA A 33 1.41 4.73 -0.17
C ALA A 33 2.82 4.33 -0.60
N THR A 34 3.40 3.34 0.08
CA THR A 34 4.73 2.77 -0.23
C THR A 34 4.60 1.27 -0.42
N LEU A 35 5.11 0.80 -1.55
CA LEU A 35 5.24 -0.62 -1.88
C LEU A 35 6.69 -1.03 -1.66
N ILE A 36 6.93 -1.99 -0.78
CA ILE A 36 8.25 -2.55 -0.54
C ILE A 36 8.26 -4.01 -0.99
N ASP A 37 9.11 -4.29 -1.96
CA ASP A 37 9.24 -5.60 -2.57
C ASP A 37 10.33 -6.42 -1.88
N PHE A 38 9.93 -7.47 -1.16
CA PHE A 38 10.85 -8.44 -0.53
C PHE A 38 10.96 -9.75 -1.32
N ARG A 39 10.58 -9.79 -2.61
CA ARG A 39 10.63 -11.03 -3.41
C ARG A 39 12.03 -11.65 -3.48
N ASN A 40 13.04 -10.82 -3.73
CA ASN A 40 14.44 -11.24 -3.80
C ASN A 40 15.22 -10.95 -2.51
N ALA A 41 14.52 -10.60 -1.44
CA ALA A 41 15.14 -10.22 -0.18
C ALA A 41 15.73 -11.45 0.52
N VAL A 42 16.97 -11.32 0.98
CA VAL A 42 17.55 -12.27 1.93
C VAL A 42 17.08 -11.93 3.35
N HIS A 43 17.24 -12.88 4.28
CA HIS A 43 16.81 -12.67 5.67
C HIS A 43 17.48 -11.47 6.35
N GLN A 44 18.64 -11.02 5.87
CA GLN A 44 19.29 -9.80 6.36
C GLN A 44 18.57 -8.52 5.92
N ASP A 45 17.90 -8.52 4.76
CA ASP A 45 17.19 -7.36 4.26
C ASP A 45 15.95 -7.05 5.11
N THR A 46 15.28 -8.09 5.62
CA THR A 46 14.14 -7.91 6.53
C THR A 46 14.55 -7.37 7.90
N MET A 47 15.80 -7.57 8.31
CA MET A 47 16.33 -7.04 9.57
C MET A 47 16.57 -5.52 9.53
N SER A 48 16.67 -4.92 8.33
CA SER A 48 16.75 -3.47 8.15
C SER A 48 15.41 -2.75 8.39
N VAL A 49 14.31 -3.51 8.41
CA VAL A 49 12.96 -3.01 8.67
C VAL A 49 12.80 -2.76 10.18
N ARG A 50 12.02 -1.71 10.51
CA ARG A 50 11.66 -1.39 11.90
C ARG A 50 11.04 -2.60 12.60
N ALA A 51 11.35 -2.77 13.88
CA ALA A 51 10.97 -3.96 14.64
C ALA A 51 9.46 -4.24 14.59
N GLU A 52 8.62 -3.20 14.61
CA GLU A 52 7.16 -3.35 14.52
C GLU A 52 6.66 -3.92 13.17
N LEU A 53 7.43 -3.75 12.09
CA LEU A 53 7.07 -4.20 10.73
C LEU A 53 7.76 -5.51 10.33
N ARG A 54 8.75 -5.99 11.09
CA ARG A 54 9.48 -7.24 10.79
C ARG A 54 8.60 -8.48 10.65
N PRO A 55 7.53 -8.69 11.45
CA PRO A 55 6.64 -9.84 11.26
C PRO A 55 5.96 -9.87 9.88
N MET A 56 5.82 -8.69 9.25
CA MET A 56 5.21 -8.50 7.93
C MET A 56 6.25 -8.52 6.81
N ALA A 57 7.51 -8.21 7.12
CA ALA A 57 8.63 -8.26 6.19
C ALA A 57 9.28 -9.66 6.21
N ALA A 58 8.85 -10.54 5.30
CA ALA A 58 9.47 -11.84 5.07
C ALA A 58 9.93 -11.99 3.61
N PRO A 59 10.97 -12.80 3.33
CA PRO A 59 11.33 -13.14 1.95
C PRO A 59 10.14 -13.67 1.16
N GLY A 60 10.01 -13.24 -0.09
CA GLY A 60 8.89 -13.60 -0.95
C GLY A 60 7.60 -12.80 -0.68
N LYS A 61 7.61 -11.82 0.23
CA LYS A 61 6.44 -10.96 0.51
C LYS A 61 6.56 -9.60 -0.16
N ILE A 62 5.43 -8.93 -0.29
CA ILE A 62 5.39 -7.50 -0.60
C ILE A 62 4.67 -6.85 0.56
N LEU A 63 5.27 -5.78 1.07
CA LEU A 63 4.72 -4.98 2.14
C LEU A 63 4.07 -3.73 1.55
N PHE A 64 2.83 -3.50 1.94
CA PHE A 64 2.15 -2.25 1.70
C PHE A 64 2.14 -1.42 2.96
N LEU A 65 2.60 -0.18 2.84
CA LEU A 65 2.56 0.80 3.90
C LEU A 65 1.78 2.01 3.42
N MET A 66 0.87 2.47 4.26
CA MET A 66 0.12 3.68 4.03
C MET A 66 0.21 4.60 5.22
N GLU A 67 0.46 5.87 4.96
CA GLU A 67 0.49 6.92 5.96
C GLU A 67 -0.42 8.06 5.54
N LEU A 68 -1.27 8.48 6.47
CA LEU A 68 -2.19 9.58 6.31
C LEU A 68 -1.73 10.73 7.19
N ARG A 69 -1.66 11.92 6.60
CA ARG A 69 -1.24 13.13 7.29
C ARG A 69 -2.23 14.24 7.05
N ASP A 70 -2.46 15.05 8.07
CA ASP A 70 -3.15 16.32 7.92
C ASP A 70 -2.35 17.18 6.93
N SER A 71 -3.01 17.72 5.91
CA SER A 71 -2.31 18.40 4.81
C SER A 71 -1.66 19.72 5.25
N GLN A 72 -2.19 20.38 6.29
CA GLN A 72 -1.73 21.70 6.74
C GLN A 72 -0.59 21.59 7.75
N SER A 73 -0.71 20.69 8.73
CA SER A 73 0.25 20.53 9.83
C SER A 73 1.27 19.40 9.59
N GLY A 74 1.00 18.49 8.64
CA GLY A 74 1.80 17.29 8.42
C GLY A 74 1.69 16.24 9.54
N LYS A 75 0.82 16.47 10.54
CA LYS A 75 0.58 15.55 11.65
C LYS A 75 0.05 14.23 11.10
N VAL A 76 0.63 13.12 11.55
CA VAL A 76 0.17 11.78 11.20
C VAL A 76 -1.20 11.54 11.83
N LEU A 77 -2.18 11.24 11.00
CA LEU A 77 -3.55 10.90 11.38
C LEU A 77 -3.72 9.39 11.54
N GLY A 78 -3.04 8.61 10.70
CA GLY A 78 -3.13 7.16 10.72
C GLY A 78 -2.01 6.50 9.93
N ARG A 79 -1.75 5.23 10.27
CA ARG A 79 -0.87 4.34 9.51
C ARG A 79 -1.54 2.99 9.37
N ALA A 80 -1.46 2.42 8.19
CA ALA A 80 -1.84 1.05 7.93
C ALA A 80 -0.65 0.32 7.30
N ALA A 81 -0.48 -0.94 7.68
CA ALA A 81 0.47 -1.83 7.07
C ALA A 81 -0.25 -3.14 6.78
N ASP A 82 -0.05 -3.68 5.59
CA ASP A 82 -0.46 -5.04 5.27
C ASP A 82 0.66 -5.75 4.53
N SER A 83 0.84 -7.02 4.87
CA SER A 83 1.66 -7.96 4.10
C SER A 83 0.70 -9.03 3.62
N ALA A 84 0.10 -8.80 2.45
CA ALA A 84 -0.85 -9.74 1.88
C ALA A 84 -0.33 -11.18 1.92
N LYS A 85 -1.24 -12.13 2.11
CA LYS A 85 -1.01 -13.55 1.80
C LYS A 85 -0.48 -13.59 0.36
N THR A 86 0.73 -14.13 0.21
CA THR A 86 1.56 -14.11 -1.00
C THR A 86 0.69 -14.18 -2.26
N PRO A 87 0.42 -13.06 -2.96
CA PRO A 87 0.31 -13.15 -4.39
C PRO A 87 1.72 -13.49 -4.81
N SER A 88 1.95 -14.70 -5.31
CA SER A 88 3.23 -14.94 -5.96
C SER A 88 3.20 -14.05 -7.20
N ILE A 89 3.69 -12.81 -7.07
CA ILE A 89 3.83 -11.90 -8.21
C ILE A 89 4.91 -12.43 -9.16
N ALA A 90 5.51 -13.58 -8.86
CA ALA A 90 6.25 -14.39 -9.81
C ALA A 90 5.52 -15.73 -10.07
N ASP A 91 5.67 -16.32 -11.25
CA ASP A 91 5.30 -17.73 -11.48
C ASP A 91 5.96 -18.68 -10.46
N GLU A 92 5.56 -19.96 -10.43
CA GLU A 92 6.09 -20.95 -9.48
C GLU A 92 7.63 -21.08 -9.51
N GLU A 93 8.27 -20.60 -10.58
CA GLU A 93 9.72 -20.63 -10.83
C GLU A 93 10.43 -19.30 -10.49
N GLY A 94 9.70 -18.21 -10.24
CA GLY A 94 10.28 -16.91 -9.88
C GLY A 94 10.74 -16.06 -11.07
N GLU A 95 10.51 -16.51 -12.31
CA GLU A 95 11.11 -15.95 -13.53
C GLU A 95 10.21 -14.93 -14.24
N THR A 96 8.88 -15.12 -14.20
CA THR A 96 7.94 -14.19 -14.86
C THR A 96 6.96 -13.56 -13.88
N THR A 97 6.60 -12.30 -14.11
CA THR A 97 5.67 -11.59 -13.22
C THR A 97 4.24 -12.08 -13.44
N ASP A 98 3.61 -12.65 -12.41
CA ASP A 98 2.18 -12.96 -12.43
C ASP A 98 1.37 -11.65 -12.27
N TRP A 99 0.91 -11.13 -13.40
CA TRP A 99 0.15 -9.89 -13.46
C TRP A 99 -1.25 -10.01 -12.83
N THR A 100 -1.86 -11.20 -12.85
CA THR A 100 -3.17 -11.42 -12.22
C THR A 100 -3.04 -11.25 -10.71
N SER A 101 -2.02 -11.89 -10.11
CA SER A 101 -1.67 -11.70 -8.71
C SER A 101 -1.38 -10.23 -8.33
N VAL A 102 -0.77 -9.44 -9.23
CA VAL A 102 -0.55 -8.00 -9.01
C VAL A 102 -1.87 -7.24 -8.96
N GLU A 103 -2.77 -7.50 -9.91
CA GLU A 103 -4.06 -6.83 -10.02
C GLU A 103 -4.97 -7.18 -8.82
N GLU A 104 -4.99 -8.45 -8.39
CA GLU A 104 -5.70 -8.89 -7.19
C GLU A 104 -5.14 -8.25 -5.92
N ALA A 105 -3.81 -8.18 -5.78
CA ALA A 105 -3.18 -7.51 -4.64
C ALA A 105 -3.49 -6.00 -4.60
N ALA A 106 -3.48 -5.35 -5.76
CA ALA A 106 -3.83 -3.94 -5.88
C ALA A 106 -5.30 -3.68 -5.49
N ALA A 107 -6.23 -4.49 -5.98
CA ALA A 107 -7.64 -4.40 -5.61
C ALA A 107 -7.85 -4.64 -4.11
N HIS A 108 -7.20 -5.65 -3.55
CA HIS A 108 -7.30 -5.96 -2.13
C HIS A 108 -6.83 -4.79 -1.25
N TRP A 109 -5.64 -4.25 -1.50
CA TRP A 109 -5.13 -3.13 -0.70
C TRP A 109 -5.89 -1.82 -0.92
N ALA A 110 -6.40 -1.58 -2.13
CA ALA A 110 -7.30 -0.45 -2.37
C ALA A 110 -8.59 -0.59 -1.53
N SER A 111 -9.19 -1.78 -1.46
CA SER A 111 -10.38 -1.99 -0.62
C SER A 111 -10.11 -1.78 0.89
N LEU A 112 -8.93 -2.20 1.38
CA LEU A 112 -8.53 -1.95 2.77
C LEU A 112 -8.34 -0.46 3.04
N PHE A 113 -7.79 0.27 2.05
CA PHE A 113 -7.69 1.72 2.13
C PHE A 113 -9.06 2.38 2.18
N ARG A 114 -10.00 1.98 1.31
CA ARG A 114 -11.38 2.48 1.34
C ARG A 114 -12.04 2.23 2.69
N GLN A 115 -11.98 0.99 3.17
CA GLN A 115 -12.54 0.62 4.47
C GLN A 115 -11.96 1.48 5.59
N PHE A 116 -10.63 1.68 5.61
CA PHE A 116 -10.00 2.55 6.59
C PHE A 116 -10.56 3.98 6.50
N LEU A 117 -10.68 4.54 5.29
CA LEU A 117 -11.22 5.89 5.10
C LEU A 117 -12.66 5.99 5.60
N ASP A 118 -13.51 5.00 5.28
CA ASP A 118 -14.90 4.96 5.72
C ASP A 118 -15.03 4.83 7.25
N GLU A 119 -14.23 3.97 7.89
CA GLU A 119 -14.28 3.76 9.35
C GLU A 119 -13.81 4.98 10.14
N ASN A 120 -12.88 5.76 9.60
CA ASN A 120 -12.25 6.88 10.33
C ASN A 120 -12.77 8.26 9.90
N PHE A 121 -13.28 8.37 8.67
CA PHE A 121 -13.68 9.64 8.04
C PHE A 121 -14.98 9.53 7.22
N GLY A 122 -15.54 8.33 7.05
CA GLY A 122 -16.88 8.16 6.50
C GLY A 122 -17.89 8.87 7.39
N LYS A 123 -18.88 9.50 6.75
CA LYS A 123 -19.93 10.27 7.43
C LYS A 123 -20.77 9.40 8.36
#